data_AF-A0A2H0BLE7-F1
#
_entry.id   AF-A0A2H0BLE7-F1
#
_cell.length_a   1.000
_cell.length_b   1.000
_cell.length_c   1.000
_cell.angle_alpha   90.00
_cell.angle_beta   90.00
_cell.angle_gamma   90.00
#
_symmetry.space_group_name_H-M   'P 1'
#
loop_
_entity.id
_entity.type
_entity.pdbx_description
1 polymer ?
#
loop_
_entity_poly.entity_id
_entity_poly.type
_entity_poly.pdbx_seq_one_letter_code
_entity_poly.pdbx_strand_id
1 'polypeptide(L)'
;MHSSILSDLNPEQKAAVTYDKGPLLVLAGAGSGKTKVLTHRVAYFISEGLTKAENCLLMTFTNKAAGEMKERMSSLIIKAGLPADAAARLQAGTFHSFCAKILRIDGKVIGIPPGFLIYDEQDQKSLVKEIIENQNLSTDEYNPAAVLSVISDAKNQMLSPTQYSEFVNGLSAQAGEFQQVVFKVYLEYEKRLKEIGALDFDDLLIKAVLLLKGNSEILEKWQDKFTHIFVDEWQDTNKIQYRLIKLLVGNRKNLTVVGDISQSIYGWRGADYRNVNYLIRDYKDIKTINLEQNYRSTQNILEAANSVISKNTSHPILKLWTKKHKGERIKLYTARNGLDEADFIVNEASRLKRRHYKYSDIAVLYRTNAQSRVLEEALLHAGIPYTLVGGTKFYDRKEIKDVISYLRLLVNPKDSVSRKRIEKL
;
A
#
# COMPACT_ATOMS: atom_id res chain seq x y z
N MET A 1 29.02 9.41 -17.85
CA MET A 1 27.75 9.59 -17.08
C MET A 1 27.36 8.32 -16.31
N HIS A 2 27.52 7.11 -16.85
CA HIS A 2 27.16 5.83 -16.18
C HIS A 2 27.76 5.63 -14.78
N SER A 3 28.98 6.15 -14.55
CA SER A 3 29.71 5.96 -13.29
C SER A 3 28.96 6.52 -12.08
N SER A 4 28.18 7.61 -12.19
CA SER A 4 27.55 8.23 -11.01
C SER A 4 26.27 7.52 -10.58
N ILE A 5 25.51 6.92 -11.52
CA ILE A 5 24.32 6.12 -11.19
C ILE A 5 24.73 4.78 -10.57
N LEU A 6 25.85 4.19 -11.01
CA LEU A 6 26.26 2.85 -10.58
C LEU A 6 27.31 2.83 -9.45
N SER A 7 27.97 3.95 -9.12
CA SER A 7 29.12 3.97 -8.19
C SER A 7 28.81 3.36 -6.83
N ASP A 8 27.65 3.67 -6.27
CA ASP A 8 27.31 3.39 -4.87
C ASP A 8 26.54 2.06 -4.70
N LEU A 9 26.61 1.18 -5.71
CA LEU A 9 25.86 -0.07 -5.77
C LEU A 9 26.80 -1.27 -5.65
N ASN A 10 26.39 -2.29 -4.90
CA ASN A 10 27.10 -3.57 -4.86
C ASN A 10 26.87 -4.37 -6.16
N PRO A 11 27.59 -5.49 -6.40
CA PRO A 11 27.45 -6.27 -7.63
C PRO A 11 26.01 -6.72 -7.94
N GLU A 12 25.26 -7.19 -6.94
CA GLU A 12 23.89 -7.68 -7.12
C GLU A 12 22.91 -6.53 -7.44
N GLN A 13 23.07 -5.38 -6.77
CA GLN A 13 22.31 -4.17 -7.05
C GLN A 13 22.63 -3.63 -8.45
N LYS A 14 23.92 -3.64 -8.87
CA LYS A 14 24.31 -3.26 -10.23
C LYS A 14 23.67 -4.18 -11.26
N ALA A 15 23.71 -5.49 -11.05
CA ALA A 15 23.06 -6.46 -11.92
C ALA A 15 21.55 -6.21 -12.03
N ALA A 16 20.88 -5.90 -10.91
CA ALA A 16 19.46 -5.55 -10.91
C ALA A 16 19.17 -4.20 -11.60
N VAL A 17 20.08 -3.23 -11.52
CA VAL A 17 19.92 -1.92 -12.17
C VAL A 17 20.14 -2.00 -13.67
N THR A 18 21.12 -2.79 -14.13
CA THR A 18 21.51 -2.81 -15.56
C THR A 18 20.82 -3.89 -16.40
N TYR A 19 20.15 -4.87 -15.79
CA TYR A 19 19.47 -5.93 -16.53
C TYR A 19 18.35 -5.39 -17.43
N ASP A 20 18.41 -5.54 -18.74
CA ASP A 20 17.45 -4.98 -19.72
C ASP A 20 16.81 -6.02 -20.64
N LYS A 21 17.05 -7.31 -20.38
CA LYS A 21 16.68 -8.42 -21.29
C LYS A 21 15.26 -8.97 -21.09
N GLY A 22 14.42 -8.32 -20.28
CA GLY A 22 13.05 -8.78 -20.02
C GLY A 22 12.57 -8.48 -18.60
N PRO A 23 11.63 -9.28 -18.08
CA PRO A 23 11.02 -9.02 -16.79
C PRO A 23 12.02 -9.35 -15.67
N LEU A 24 11.97 -8.56 -14.60
CA LEU A 24 12.89 -8.66 -13.47
C LEU A 24 12.12 -8.77 -12.15
N LEU A 25 12.43 -9.81 -11.38
CA LEU A 25 12.04 -9.97 -9.99
C LEU A 25 13.26 -9.75 -9.10
N VAL A 26 13.24 -8.70 -8.29
CA VAL A 26 14.27 -8.45 -7.29
C VAL A 26 13.74 -8.91 -5.94
N LEU A 27 14.20 -10.07 -5.48
CA LEU A 27 13.93 -10.56 -4.13
C LEU A 27 14.94 -9.93 -3.19
N ALA A 28 14.48 -9.23 -2.18
CA ALA A 28 15.36 -8.36 -1.43
C ALA A 28 15.04 -8.40 0.04
N GLY A 29 16.03 -8.67 0.88
CA GLY A 29 15.83 -8.68 2.32
C GLY A 29 15.56 -7.30 2.92
N ALA A 30 15.12 -7.29 4.16
CA ALA A 30 15.03 -6.09 4.98
C ALA A 30 16.33 -5.29 4.90
N GLY A 31 16.25 -3.99 4.60
CA GLY A 31 17.42 -3.10 4.59
C GLY A 31 18.47 -3.36 3.50
N SER A 32 18.15 -4.13 2.46
CA SER A 32 19.07 -4.45 1.35
C SER A 32 19.14 -3.41 0.22
N GLY A 33 18.31 -2.36 0.30
CA GLY A 33 18.29 -1.28 -0.69
C GLY A 33 17.27 -1.45 -1.82
N LYS A 34 16.14 -2.15 -1.57
CA LYS A 34 14.97 -2.28 -2.49
C LYS A 34 14.66 -1.02 -3.30
N THR A 35 14.25 0.03 -2.61
CA THR A 35 13.89 1.32 -3.22
C THR A 35 15.08 2.00 -3.90
N LYS A 36 16.32 1.77 -3.41
CA LYS A 36 17.54 2.27 -4.06
C LYS A 36 17.73 1.61 -5.43
N VAL A 37 17.60 0.29 -5.51
CA VAL A 37 17.68 -0.43 -6.79
C VAL A 37 16.59 0.04 -7.75
N LEU A 38 15.35 0.16 -7.30
CA LEU A 38 14.24 0.60 -8.16
C LEU A 38 14.49 2.00 -8.75
N THR A 39 14.88 2.97 -7.91
CA THR A 39 15.15 4.35 -8.35
C THR A 39 16.38 4.46 -9.24
N HIS A 40 17.49 3.80 -8.90
CA HIS A 40 18.68 3.78 -9.74
C HIS A 40 18.43 3.11 -11.09
N ARG A 41 17.60 2.06 -11.13
CA ARG A 41 17.21 1.39 -12.38
C ARG A 41 16.43 2.29 -13.30
N VAL A 42 15.44 3.02 -12.80
CA VAL A 42 14.68 3.98 -13.61
C VAL A 42 15.61 5.07 -14.16
N ALA A 43 16.49 5.61 -13.32
CA ALA A 43 17.45 6.62 -13.74
C ALA A 43 18.42 6.08 -14.81
N TYR A 44 18.91 4.85 -14.64
CA TYR A 44 19.77 4.16 -15.61
C TYR A 44 19.05 3.95 -16.95
N PHE A 45 17.80 3.47 -16.92
CA PHE A 45 17.03 3.23 -18.15
C PHE A 45 16.79 4.51 -18.95
N ILE A 46 16.58 5.63 -18.25
CA ILE A 46 16.45 6.95 -18.89
C ILE A 46 17.81 7.41 -19.43
N SER A 47 18.91 7.22 -18.69
CA SER A 47 20.24 7.65 -19.13
C SER A 47 20.79 6.86 -20.32
N GLU A 48 20.47 5.57 -20.40
CA GLU A 48 20.85 4.71 -21.52
C GLU A 48 19.94 4.87 -22.75
N GLY A 49 18.91 5.71 -22.67
CA GLY A 49 17.93 5.87 -23.75
C GLY A 49 17.03 4.65 -23.97
N LEU A 50 16.98 3.71 -23.03
CA LEU A 50 16.10 2.54 -23.08
C LEU A 50 14.62 2.94 -22.94
N THR A 51 14.34 4.07 -22.29
CA THR A 51 13.00 4.62 -22.14
C THR A 51 13.02 6.13 -21.91
N LYS A 52 11.87 6.77 -22.11
CA LYS A 52 11.64 8.17 -21.74
C LYS A 52 11.01 8.24 -20.34
N ALA A 53 11.23 9.33 -19.62
CA ALA A 53 10.72 9.50 -18.26
C ALA A 53 9.18 9.42 -18.18
N GLU A 54 8.49 10.03 -19.14
CA GLU A 54 7.03 9.98 -19.26
C GLU A 54 6.46 8.58 -19.54
N ASN A 55 7.31 7.65 -20.00
CA ASN A 55 6.94 6.28 -20.32
C ASN A 55 7.18 5.29 -19.16
N CYS A 56 7.68 5.78 -18.02
CA CYS A 56 7.93 5.00 -16.82
C CYS A 56 6.81 5.19 -15.80
N LEU A 57 6.27 4.06 -15.30
CA LEU A 57 5.29 4.02 -14.23
C LEU A 57 5.89 3.36 -12.98
N LEU A 58 6.06 4.15 -11.90
CA LEU A 58 6.50 3.66 -10.59
C LEU A 58 5.30 3.57 -9.64
N MET A 59 5.06 2.37 -9.13
CA MET A 59 3.98 2.10 -8.18
C MET A 59 4.49 1.61 -6.84
N THR A 60 3.84 2.06 -5.78
CA THR A 60 4.08 1.65 -4.39
C THR A 60 2.76 1.64 -3.60
N PHE A 61 2.81 1.34 -2.32
CA PHE A 61 1.62 1.21 -1.45
C PHE A 61 1.27 2.50 -0.71
N THR A 62 2.24 3.35 -0.40
CA THR A 62 2.01 4.55 0.43
C THR A 62 2.36 5.82 -0.32
N ASN A 63 1.59 6.89 -0.05
CA ASN A 63 1.89 8.21 -0.60
C ASN A 63 3.27 8.73 -0.15
N LYS A 64 3.68 8.38 1.08
CA LYS A 64 5.01 8.70 1.60
C LYS A 64 6.11 8.05 0.77
N ALA A 65 6.01 6.74 0.51
CA ALA A 65 6.97 6.04 -0.34
C ALA A 65 7.00 6.61 -1.76
N ALA A 66 5.85 6.98 -2.31
CA ALA A 66 5.79 7.63 -3.63
C ALA A 66 6.50 8.99 -3.64
N GLY A 67 6.33 9.80 -2.60
CA GLY A 67 7.04 11.07 -2.41
C GLY A 67 8.55 10.88 -2.28
N GLU A 68 8.98 9.97 -1.40
CA GLU A 68 10.39 9.63 -1.21
C GLU A 68 11.05 9.12 -2.50
N MET A 69 10.34 8.29 -3.29
CA MET A 69 10.84 7.84 -4.58
C MET A 69 11.03 9.00 -5.56
N LYS A 70 10.08 9.96 -5.62
CA LYS A 70 10.22 11.15 -6.47
C LYS A 70 11.42 12.00 -6.07
N GLU A 71 11.61 12.26 -4.78
CA GLU A 71 12.75 13.04 -4.28
C GLU A 71 14.09 12.36 -4.59
N ARG A 72 14.17 11.04 -4.39
CA ARG A 72 15.35 10.23 -4.75
C ARG A 72 15.62 10.28 -6.25
N MET A 73 14.58 10.14 -7.07
CA MET A 73 14.69 10.22 -8.53
C MET A 73 15.18 11.60 -8.98
N SER A 74 14.62 12.69 -8.45
CA SER A 74 15.09 14.05 -8.75
C SER A 74 16.56 14.21 -8.42
N SER A 75 16.99 13.74 -7.24
CA SER A 75 18.39 13.80 -6.81
C SER A 75 19.32 13.00 -7.74
N LEU A 76 18.89 11.82 -8.20
CA LEU A 76 19.65 10.97 -9.11
C LEU A 76 19.75 11.55 -10.52
N ILE A 77 18.65 12.10 -11.04
CA ILE A 77 18.59 12.75 -12.35
C ILE A 77 19.55 13.94 -12.41
N ILE A 78 19.56 14.78 -11.37
CA ILE A 78 20.50 15.91 -11.25
C ILE A 78 21.94 15.41 -11.24
N LYS A 79 22.26 14.41 -10.40
CA LYS A 79 23.62 13.84 -10.31
C LYS A 79 24.08 13.15 -11.60
N ALA A 80 23.14 12.64 -12.40
CA ALA A 80 23.42 11.97 -13.66
C ALA A 80 23.58 12.95 -14.83
N GLY A 81 23.28 14.25 -14.65
CA GLY A 81 23.28 15.23 -15.73
C GLY A 81 22.11 15.06 -16.71
N LEU A 82 21.03 14.40 -16.27
CA LEU A 82 19.81 14.25 -17.07
C LEU A 82 18.97 15.54 -17.04
N PRO A 83 18.08 15.76 -18.03
CA PRO A 83 17.20 16.94 -18.04
C PRO A 83 16.45 17.09 -16.71
N ALA A 84 16.50 18.29 -16.12
CA ALA A 84 15.94 18.54 -14.79
C ALA A 84 14.43 18.27 -14.70
N ASP A 85 13.73 18.39 -15.83
CA ASP A 85 12.29 18.14 -15.96
C ASP A 85 11.94 16.65 -16.07
N ALA A 86 12.92 15.76 -16.32
CA ALA A 86 12.67 14.32 -16.44
C ALA A 86 12.04 13.74 -15.17
N ALA A 87 12.44 14.22 -13.99
CA ALA A 87 11.86 13.78 -12.72
C ALA A 87 10.38 14.18 -12.60
N ALA A 88 10.02 15.36 -13.11
CA ALA A 88 8.64 15.86 -13.10
C ALA A 88 7.73 15.13 -14.10
N ARG A 89 8.30 14.67 -15.23
CA ARG A 89 7.59 13.85 -16.23
C ARG A 89 7.33 12.41 -15.79
N LEU A 90 8.07 11.92 -14.79
CA LEU A 90 7.93 10.57 -14.27
C LEU A 90 6.59 10.37 -13.56
N GLN A 91 5.85 9.31 -13.94
CA GLN A 91 4.65 8.93 -13.20
C GLN A 91 5.01 8.03 -12.02
N ALA A 92 5.02 8.61 -10.81
CA ALA A 92 5.15 7.86 -9.56
C ALA A 92 3.94 8.10 -8.65
N GLY A 93 3.41 7.03 -8.06
CA GLY A 93 2.23 7.10 -7.18
C GLY A 93 1.85 5.77 -6.57
N THR A 94 0.72 5.75 -5.86
CA THR A 94 0.12 4.50 -5.37
C THR A 94 -0.79 3.86 -6.42
N PHE A 95 -1.07 2.56 -6.29
CA PHE A 95 -2.05 1.86 -7.11
C PHE A 95 -3.39 2.61 -7.17
N HIS A 96 -3.93 3.02 -6.02
CA HIS A 96 -5.18 3.76 -5.93
C HIS A 96 -5.11 5.13 -6.63
N SER A 97 -4.02 5.88 -6.45
CA SER A 97 -3.83 7.17 -7.12
C SER A 97 -3.78 7.02 -8.64
N PHE A 98 -3.14 5.94 -9.11
CA PHE A 98 -3.05 5.64 -10.53
C PHE A 98 -4.39 5.21 -11.12
N CYS A 99 -5.12 4.32 -10.44
CA CYS A 99 -6.46 3.91 -10.86
C CYS A 99 -7.44 5.08 -10.87
N ALA A 100 -7.41 5.94 -9.84
CA ALA A 100 -8.20 7.17 -9.82
C ALA A 100 -7.88 8.06 -11.02
N LYS A 101 -6.60 8.21 -11.41
CA LYS A 101 -6.20 8.96 -12.60
C LYS A 101 -6.78 8.36 -13.89
N ILE A 102 -6.69 7.04 -14.06
CA ILE A 102 -7.28 6.35 -15.22
C ILE A 102 -8.79 6.60 -15.27
N LEU A 103 -9.49 6.39 -14.16
CA LEU A 103 -10.95 6.52 -14.08
C LEU A 103 -11.41 7.97 -14.30
N ARG A 104 -10.64 8.97 -13.86
CA ARG A 104 -10.95 10.37 -14.12
C ARG A 104 -10.83 10.75 -15.60
N ILE A 105 -9.89 10.14 -16.32
CA ILE A 105 -9.64 10.44 -17.74
C ILE A 105 -10.58 9.64 -18.64
N ASP A 106 -10.72 8.34 -18.40
CA ASP A 106 -11.36 7.40 -19.33
C ASP A 106 -12.57 6.66 -18.72
N GLY A 107 -12.88 6.88 -17.43
CA GLY A 107 -13.96 6.16 -16.72
C GLY A 107 -15.37 6.45 -17.24
N LYS A 108 -15.58 7.55 -17.99
CA LYS A 108 -16.88 7.90 -18.58
C LYS A 108 -17.43 6.77 -19.47
N VAL A 109 -16.54 6.00 -20.12
CA VAL A 109 -16.90 4.87 -20.99
C VAL A 109 -17.60 3.74 -20.23
N ILE A 110 -17.32 3.60 -18.93
CA ILE A 110 -18.01 2.65 -18.04
C ILE A 110 -19.00 3.33 -17.09
N GLY A 111 -19.43 4.55 -17.43
CA GLY A 111 -20.42 5.31 -16.67
C GLY A 111 -19.90 5.97 -15.39
N ILE A 112 -18.57 6.09 -15.22
CA ILE A 112 -17.97 6.76 -14.06
C ILE A 112 -17.71 8.24 -14.42
N PRO A 113 -18.30 9.20 -13.70
CA PRO A 113 -18.10 10.62 -13.99
C PRO A 113 -16.67 11.06 -13.61
N PRO A 114 -16.00 11.94 -14.38
CA PRO A 114 -14.65 12.42 -14.05
C PRO A 114 -14.51 13.08 -12.66
N GLY A 115 -15.61 13.66 -12.15
CA GLY A 115 -15.68 14.29 -10.83
C GLY A 115 -16.15 13.36 -9.71
N PHE A 116 -16.01 12.04 -9.85
CA PHE A 116 -16.49 11.09 -8.84
C PHE A 116 -15.88 11.37 -7.46
N LEU A 117 -16.69 11.17 -6.42
CA LEU A 117 -16.25 11.30 -5.03
C LEU A 117 -15.49 10.03 -4.61
N ILE A 118 -14.50 10.17 -3.75
CA ILE A 118 -13.82 9.04 -3.12
C ILE A 118 -14.29 8.95 -1.68
N TYR A 119 -14.98 7.85 -1.36
CA TYR A 119 -15.46 7.56 -0.01
C TYR A 119 -14.39 6.86 0.81
N ASP A 120 -14.04 7.45 1.95
CA ASP A 120 -13.17 6.79 2.92
C ASP A 120 -13.95 5.89 3.89
N GLU A 121 -13.24 5.21 4.78
CA GLU A 121 -13.80 4.21 5.69
C GLU A 121 -14.96 4.77 6.54
N GLN A 122 -14.89 6.04 6.97
CA GLN A 122 -15.96 6.65 7.74
C GLN A 122 -17.19 6.95 6.87
N ASP A 123 -16.96 7.44 5.65
CA ASP A 123 -18.02 7.71 4.68
C ASP A 123 -18.76 6.40 4.31
N GLN A 124 -18.00 5.33 4.04
CA GLN A 124 -18.51 3.99 3.74
C GLN A 124 -19.30 3.43 4.93
N LYS A 125 -18.76 3.48 6.14
CA LYS A 125 -19.44 3.00 7.36
C LYS A 125 -20.75 3.75 7.62
N SER A 126 -20.79 5.06 7.35
CA SER A 126 -21.99 5.88 7.49
C SER A 126 -23.07 5.47 6.48
N LEU A 127 -22.68 5.23 5.23
CA LEU A 127 -23.59 4.75 4.19
C LEU A 127 -24.12 3.35 4.49
N VAL A 128 -23.27 2.42 4.93
CA VAL A 128 -23.68 1.06 5.34
C VAL A 128 -24.65 1.11 6.51
N LYS A 129 -24.36 1.94 7.53
CA LYS A 129 -25.25 2.13 8.67
C LYS A 129 -26.64 2.58 8.22
N GLU A 130 -26.71 3.56 7.33
CA GLU A 130 -27.96 4.05 6.78
C GLU A 130 -28.72 2.96 6.01
N ILE A 131 -28.03 2.14 5.23
CA ILE A 131 -28.67 1.06 4.47
C ILE A 131 -29.28 0.02 5.42
N ILE A 132 -28.57 -0.34 6.48
CA ILE A 132 -29.04 -1.27 7.52
C ILE A 132 -30.30 -0.71 8.18
N GLU A 133 -30.28 0.55 8.61
CA GLU A 133 -31.43 1.23 9.22
C GLU A 133 -32.63 1.30 8.25
N ASN A 134 -32.41 1.64 6.99
CA ASN A 134 -33.48 1.72 5.97
C ASN A 134 -34.09 0.34 5.63
N GLN A 135 -33.39 -0.75 5.91
CA GLN A 135 -33.91 -2.12 5.76
C GLN A 135 -34.60 -2.64 7.03
N ASN A 136 -34.81 -1.78 8.04
CA ASN A 136 -35.36 -2.13 9.36
C ASN A 136 -34.53 -3.19 10.10
N LEU A 137 -33.21 -3.20 9.90
CA LEU A 137 -32.29 -4.10 10.59
C LEU A 137 -31.60 -3.38 11.76
N SER A 138 -31.28 -4.12 12.83
CA SER A 138 -30.59 -3.58 14.00
C SER A 138 -29.10 -3.39 13.73
N THR A 139 -28.56 -2.21 14.02
CA THR A 139 -27.10 -1.95 13.94
C THR A 139 -26.31 -2.60 15.08
N ASP A 140 -26.98 -3.01 16.15
CA ASP A 140 -26.37 -3.75 17.26
C ASP A 140 -26.16 -5.22 16.89
N GLU A 141 -27.10 -5.79 16.14
CA GLU A 141 -27.01 -7.14 15.58
C GLU A 141 -26.07 -7.17 14.37
N TYR A 142 -26.23 -6.21 13.45
CA TYR A 142 -25.43 -6.08 12.22
C TYR A 142 -24.50 -4.87 12.31
N ASN A 143 -23.33 -5.07 12.91
CA ASN A 143 -22.35 -4.00 13.03
C ASN A 143 -21.91 -3.50 11.64
N PRO A 144 -22.05 -2.19 11.32
CA PRO A 144 -21.71 -1.65 10.01
C PRO A 144 -20.25 -1.88 9.58
N ALA A 145 -19.31 -1.90 10.53
CA ALA A 145 -17.90 -2.16 10.23
C ALA A 145 -17.66 -3.63 9.86
N ALA A 146 -18.34 -4.56 10.52
CA ALA A 146 -18.25 -5.98 10.18
C ALA A 146 -18.84 -6.26 8.79
N VAL A 147 -20.01 -5.69 8.50
CA VAL A 147 -20.65 -5.79 7.17
C VAL A 147 -19.74 -5.21 6.09
N LEU A 148 -19.17 -4.02 6.31
CA LEU A 148 -18.24 -3.38 5.37
C LEU A 148 -16.97 -4.22 5.14
N SER A 149 -16.44 -4.87 6.17
CA SER A 149 -15.30 -5.78 6.04
C SER A 149 -15.59 -6.91 5.06
N VAL A 150 -16.78 -7.54 5.16
CA VAL A 150 -17.17 -8.63 4.24
C VAL A 150 -17.41 -8.12 2.82
N ILE A 151 -17.98 -6.91 2.66
CA ILE A 151 -18.10 -6.27 1.35
C ILE A 151 -16.73 -6.05 0.72
N SER A 152 -15.77 -5.50 1.49
CA SER A 152 -14.38 -5.32 1.06
C SER A 152 -13.73 -6.65 0.68
N ASP A 153 -13.94 -7.72 1.45
CA ASP A 153 -13.40 -9.05 1.13
C ASP A 153 -13.98 -9.62 -0.18
N ALA A 154 -15.30 -9.47 -0.38
CA ALA A 154 -15.96 -9.86 -1.62
C ALA A 154 -15.42 -9.06 -2.82
N LYS A 155 -15.27 -7.74 -2.65
CA LYS A 155 -14.67 -6.83 -3.65
C LYS A 155 -13.23 -7.23 -3.98
N ASN A 156 -12.40 -7.52 -2.98
CA ASN A 156 -11.01 -7.97 -3.17
C ASN A 156 -10.91 -9.30 -3.95
N GLN A 157 -11.95 -10.14 -3.88
CA GLN A 157 -12.07 -11.36 -4.69
C GLN A 157 -12.67 -11.12 -6.10
N MET A 158 -13.05 -9.87 -6.39
CA MET A 158 -13.77 -9.41 -7.59
C MET A 158 -15.16 -10.01 -7.74
N LEU A 159 -15.86 -10.23 -6.62
CA LEU A 159 -17.24 -10.68 -6.62
C LEU A 159 -18.18 -9.46 -6.69
N SER A 160 -18.97 -9.41 -7.76
CA SER A 160 -20.13 -8.52 -7.83
C SER A 160 -21.20 -8.93 -6.81
N PRO A 161 -22.16 -8.06 -6.45
CA PRO A 161 -23.26 -8.44 -5.55
C PRO A 161 -24.01 -9.69 -6.01
N THR A 162 -24.22 -9.86 -7.33
CA THR A 162 -24.89 -11.03 -7.90
C THR A 162 -24.06 -12.30 -7.75
N GLN A 163 -22.75 -12.25 -8.03
CA GLN A 163 -21.84 -13.40 -7.81
C GLN A 163 -21.67 -13.73 -6.33
N TYR A 164 -21.70 -12.72 -5.46
CA TYR A 164 -21.70 -12.93 -4.03
C TYR A 164 -22.96 -13.68 -3.59
N SER A 165 -24.14 -13.35 -4.15
CA SER A 165 -25.38 -14.11 -3.90
C SER A 165 -25.25 -15.60 -4.24
N GLU A 166 -24.63 -15.95 -5.36
CA GLU A 166 -24.39 -17.35 -5.75
C GLU A 166 -23.55 -18.09 -4.71
N PHE A 167 -22.50 -17.44 -4.18
CA PHE A 167 -21.70 -17.98 -3.09
C PHE A 167 -22.53 -18.19 -1.82
N VAL A 168 -23.35 -17.20 -1.44
CA VAL A 168 -24.19 -17.29 -0.24
C VAL A 168 -25.25 -18.39 -0.36
N ASN A 169 -25.82 -18.60 -1.54
CA ASN A 169 -26.81 -19.66 -1.78
C ASN A 169 -26.22 -21.07 -1.65
N GLY A 170 -24.90 -21.22 -1.70
CA GLY A 170 -24.20 -22.48 -1.42
C GLY A 170 -23.95 -22.76 0.07
N LEU A 171 -24.26 -21.81 0.97
CA LEU A 171 -24.09 -21.96 2.41
C LEU A 171 -25.32 -22.62 3.06
N SER A 172 -25.12 -23.31 4.17
CA SER A 172 -26.24 -23.81 4.98
C SER A 172 -27.03 -22.65 5.59
N ALA A 173 -28.34 -22.87 5.83
CA ALA A 173 -29.22 -21.83 6.37
C ALA A 173 -28.71 -21.22 7.69
N GLN A 174 -28.11 -22.02 8.58
CA GLN A 174 -27.56 -21.54 9.87
C GLN A 174 -26.26 -20.74 9.71
N ALA A 175 -25.45 -21.01 8.67
CA ALA A 175 -24.17 -20.34 8.45
C ALA A 175 -24.27 -19.13 7.52
N GLY A 176 -25.44 -18.89 6.92
CA GLY A 176 -25.65 -17.93 5.82
C GLY A 176 -26.50 -16.71 6.16
N GLU A 177 -27.14 -16.64 7.34
CA GLU A 177 -28.05 -15.52 7.68
C GLU A 177 -27.35 -14.17 7.62
N PHE A 178 -26.19 -14.04 8.27
CA PHE A 178 -25.37 -12.83 8.21
C PHE A 178 -24.96 -12.50 6.77
N GLN A 179 -24.57 -13.50 5.98
CA GLN A 179 -24.12 -13.34 4.61
C GLN A 179 -25.27 -12.93 3.67
N GLN A 180 -26.49 -13.40 3.92
CA GLN A 180 -27.70 -12.97 3.21
C GLN A 180 -28.01 -11.51 3.50
N VAL A 181 -27.85 -11.06 4.74
CA VAL A 181 -27.96 -9.63 5.09
C VAL A 181 -26.86 -8.83 4.40
N VAL A 182 -25.60 -9.28 4.46
CA VAL A 182 -24.49 -8.63 3.74
C VAL A 182 -24.78 -8.54 2.24
N PHE A 183 -25.34 -9.56 1.61
CA PHE A 183 -25.73 -9.50 0.20
C PHE A 183 -26.74 -8.38 -0.07
N LYS A 184 -27.82 -8.29 0.71
CA LYS A 184 -28.85 -7.24 0.56
C LYS A 184 -28.25 -5.85 0.76
N VAL A 185 -27.37 -5.69 1.75
CA VAL A 185 -26.69 -4.42 2.03
C VAL A 185 -25.70 -4.09 0.92
N TYR A 186 -24.92 -5.06 0.42
CA TYR A 186 -23.94 -4.86 -0.65
C TYR A 186 -24.60 -4.42 -1.96
N LEU A 187 -25.72 -5.05 -2.32
CA LEU A 187 -26.48 -4.68 -3.52
C LEU A 187 -26.95 -3.23 -3.48
N GLU A 188 -27.55 -2.81 -2.36
CA GLU A 188 -28.01 -1.44 -2.16
C GLU A 188 -26.83 -0.45 -2.03
N TYR A 189 -25.72 -0.86 -1.43
CA TYR A 189 -24.51 -0.05 -1.29
C TYR A 189 -23.90 0.32 -2.66
N GLU A 190 -23.70 -0.65 -3.56
CA GLU A 190 -23.22 -0.39 -4.92
C GLU A 190 -24.19 0.51 -5.70
N LYS A 191 -25.50 0.31 -5.52
CA LYS A 191 -26.53 1.13 -6.16
C LYS A 191 -26.42 2.60 -5.72
N ARG A 192 -26.32 2.84 -4.41
CA ARG A 192 -26.20 4.22 -3.87
C ARG A 192 -24.89 4.89 -4.27
N LEU A 193 -23.76 4.18 -4.23
CA LEU A 193 -22.49 4.72 -4.72
C LEU A 193 -22.61 5.17 -6.19
N LYS A 194 -23.25 4.35 -7.03
CA LYS A 194 -23.49 4.67 -8.44
C LYS A 194 -24.40 5.88 -8.63
N GLU A 195 -25.50 5.99 -7.89
CA GLU A 195 -26.43 7.13 -7.96
C GLU A 195 -25.79 8.45 -7.56
N ILE A 196 -24.95 8.41 -6.52
CA ILE A 196 -24.17 9.55 -6.04
C ILE A 196 -23.04 9.89 -7.02
N GLY A 197 -22.50 8.90 -7.75
CA GLY A 197 -21.27 9.05 -8.51
C GLY A 197 -20.05 9.06 -7.58
N ALA A 198 -20.05 8.18 -6.58
CA ALA A 198 -18.94 7.95 -5.66
C ALA A 198 -18.31 6.57 -5.92
N LEU A 199 -17.04 6.43 -5.56
CA LEU A 199 -16.29 5.18 -5.54
C LEU A 199 -15.60 5.03 -4.18
N ASP A 200 -15.55 3.83 -3.64
CA ASP A 200 -14.66 3.53 -2.51
C ASP A 200 -13.26 3.10 -2.99
N PHE A 201 -12.36 2.81 -2.04
CA PHE A 201 -10.98 2.43 -2.35
C PHE A 201 -10.89 1.13 -3.16
N ASP A 202 -11.72 0.14 -2.88
CA ASP A 202 -11.71 -1.13 -3.62
C ASP A 202 -12.24 -0.93 -5.04
N ASP A 203 -13.26 -0.08 -5.22
CA ASP A 203 -13.81 0.29 -6.52
C ASP A 203 -12.76 0.92 -7.43
N LEU A 204 -11.87 1.77 -6.90
CA LEU A 204 -10.81 2.35 -7.73
C LEU A 204 -10.03 1.25 -8.46
N LEU A 205 -9.66 0.19 -7.76
CA LEU A 205 -8.91 -0.92 -8.34
C LEU A 205 -9.78 -1.76 -9.29
N ILE A 206 -10.97 -2.15 -8.85
CA ILE A 206 -11.87 -3.04 -9.60
C ILE A 206 -12.32 -2.37 -10.89
N LYS A 207 -12.87 -1.15 -10.81
CA LYS A 207 -13.42 -0.44 -11.96
C LYS A 207 -12.31 -0.07 -12.96
N ALA A 208 -11.09 0.23 -12.51
CA ALA A 208 -9.96 0.44 -13.42
C ALA A 208 -9.59 -0.83 -14.20
N VAL A 209 -9.57 -2.00 -13.53
CA VAL A 209 -9.35 -3.28 -14.21
C VAL A 209 -10.50 -3.61 -15.17
N LEU A 210 -11.75 -3.35 -14.79
CA LEU A 210 -12.91 -3.55 -15.67
C LEU A 210 -12.87 -2.65 -16.91
N LEU A 211 -12.50 -1.38 -16.75
CA LEU A 211 -12.33 -0.43 -17.86
C LEU A 211 -11.27 -0.94 -18.85
N LEU A 212 -10.08 -1.27 -18.34
CA LEU A 212 -8.96 -1.71 -19.17
C LEU A 212 -9.23 -3.06 -19.84
N LYS A 213 -9.92 -3.98 -19.15
CA LYS A 213 -10.28 -5.28 -19.74
C LYS A 213 -11.40 -5.17 -20.78
N GLY A 214 -12.35 -4.26 -20.56
CA GLY A 214 -13.54 -4.10 -21.40
C GLY A 214 -13.34 -3.19 -22.62
N ASN A 215 -12.25 -2.42 -22.68
CA ASN A 215 -11.98 -1.51 -23.77
C ASN A 215 -10.50 -1.59 -24.21
N SER A 216 -10.28 -2.23 -25.37
CA SER A 216 -8.94 -2.47 -25.92
C SER A 216 -8.23 -1.18 -26.34
N GLU A 217 -8.94 -0.19 -26.89
CA GLU A 217 -8.36 1.08 -27.32
C GLU A 217 -7.81 1.88 -26.12
N ILE A 218 -8.56 1.91 -25.02
CA ILE A 218 -8.12 2.56 -23.77
C ILE A 218 -6.94 1.79 -23.17
N LEU A 219 -6.98 0.46 -23.19
CA LEU A 219 -5.87 -0.35 -22.73
C LEU A 219 -4.60 -0.07 -23.54
N GLU A 220 -4.68 -0.08 -24.87
CA GLU A 220 -3.58 0.19 -25.79
C GLU A 220 -3.01 1.59 -25.55
N LYS A 221 -3.86 2.61 -25.43
CA LYS A 221 -3.46 3.98 -25.06
C LYS A 221 -2.59 4.02 -23.78
N TRP A 222 -2.99 3.31 -22.73
CA TRP A 222 -2.25 3.29 -21.46
C TRP A 222 -0.98 2.43 -21.53
N GLN A 223 -1.04 1.32 -22.27
CA GLN A 223 0.09 0.46 -22.56
C GLN A 223 1.18 1.23 -23.36
N ASP A 224 0.80 1.95 -24.41
CA ASP A 224 1.69 2.75 -25.26
C ASP A 224 2.33 3.89 -24.51
N LYS A 225 1.58 4.49 -23.59
CA LYS A 225 2.12 5.48 -22.67
C LYS A 225 3.12 4.84 -21.71
N PHE A 226 2.74 3.80 -20.98
CA PHE A 226 3.59 3.21 -19.94
C PHE A 226 4.28 1.94 -20.40
N THR A 227 5.33 2.12 -21.20
CA THR A 227 6.12 1.01 -21.75
C THR A 227 6.98 0.29 -20.70
N HIS A 228 7.29 0.92 -19.56
CA HIS A 228 8.12 0.36 -18.50
C HIS A 228 7.44 0.53 -17.13
N ILE A 229 7.23 -0.60 -16.44
CA ILE A 229 6.49 -0.63 -15.17
C ILE A 229 7.38 -1.13 -14.05
N PHE A 230 7.40 -0.37 -12.96
CA PHE A 230 8.24 -0.56 -11.78
C PHE A 230 7.35 -0.64 -10.55
N VAL A 231 7.39 -1.74 -9.81
CA VAL A 231 6.53 -1.94 -8.64
C VAL A 231 7.36 -2.26 -7.41
N ASP A 232 7.21 -1.45 -6.36
CA ASP A 232 7.78 -1.67 -5.04
C ASP A 232 6.80 -2.45 -4.13
N GLU A 233 7.33 -3.08 -3.09
CA GLU A 233 6.58 -3.86 -2.08
C GLU A 233 5.64 -4.91 -2.70
N TRP A 234 6.13 -5.65 -3.70
CA TRP A 234 5.32 -6.62 -4.46
C TRP A 234 4.62 -7.68 -3.58
N GLN A 235 5.21 -8.03 -2.44
CA GLN A 235 4.64 -9.00 -1.50
C GLN A 235 3.27 -8.58 -0.95
N ASP A 236 2.99 -7.28 -0.90
CA ASP A 236 1.76 -6.74 -0.34
C ASP A 236 0.64 -6.60 -1.39
N THR A 237 0.89 -7.05 -2.63
CA THR A 237 -0.08 -6.96 -3.71
C THR A 237 -1.25 -7.91 -3.52
N ASN A 238 -2.46 -7.43 -3.79
CA ASN A 238 -3.65 -8.27 -3.88
C ASN A 238 -3.87 -8.77 -5.33
N LYS A 239 -4.85 -9.65 -5.51
CA LYS A 239 -5.19 -10.26 -6.82
C LYS A 239 -5.59 -9.22 -7.88
N ILE A 240 -6.25 -8.13 -7.48
CA ILE A 240 -6.72 -7.08 -8.39
C ILE A 240 -5.54 -6.26 -8.90
N GLN A 241 -4.65 -5.85 -7.99
CA GLN A 241 -3.41 -5.16 -8.32
C GLN A 241 -2.55 -6.01 -9.26
N TYR A 242 -2.39 -7.31 -8.98
CA TYR A 242 -1.72 -8.23 -9.90
C TYR A 242 -2.34 -8.21 -11.30
N ARG A 243 -3.67 -8.31 -11.41
CA ARG A 243 -4.40 -8.25 -12.69
C ARG A 243 -4.20 -6.91 -13.41
N LEU A 244 -4.23 -5.80 -12.68
CA LEU A 244 -3.98 -4.46 -13.23
C LEU A 244 -2.58 -4.39 -13.86
N ILE A 245 -1.55 -4.85 -13.14
CA ILE A 245 -0.18 -4.87 -13.65
C ILE A 245 -0.09 -5.73 -14.91
N LYS A 246 -0.67 -6.94 -14.89
CA LYS A 246 -0.65 -7.83 -16.04
C LYS A 246 -1.31 -7.21 -17.27
N LEU A 247 -2.42 -6.50 -17.11
CA LEU A 247 -3.06 -5.76 -18.20
C LEU A 247 -2.14 -4.65 -18.74
N LEU A 248 -1.58 -3.81 -17.88
CA LEU A 248 -0.74 -2.69 -18.30
C LEU A 248 0.59 -3.11 -18.92
N VAL A 249 1.17 -4.23 -18.46
CA VAL A 249 2.37 -4.82 -19.07
C VAL A 249 2.03 -5.40 -20.44
N GLY A 250 0.88 -6.08 -20.57
CA GLY A 250 0.41 -6.64 -21.83
C GLY A 250 1.40 -7.65 -22.41
N ASN A 251 1.71 -7.48 -23.70
CA ASN A 251 2.72 -8.29 -24.39
C ASN A 251 4.15 -7.75 -24.22
N ARG A 252 4.31 -6.55 -23.65
CA ARG A 252 5.63 -6.01 -23.33
C ARG A 252 6.18 -6.80 -22.15
N LYS A 253 7.48 -7.06 -22.11
CA LYS A 253 8.10 -7.77 -20.98
C LYS A 253 8.92 -6.86 -20.08
N ASN A 254 8.59 -5.57 -20.07
CA ASN A 254 9.32 -4.52 -19.37
C ASN A 254 8.72 -4.26 -17.98
N LEU A 255 8.67 -5.32 -17.17
CA LEU A 255 8.20 -5.28 -15.79
C LEU A 255 9.37 -5.47 -14.84
N THR A 256 9.53 -4.57 -13.88
CA THR A 256 10.40 -4.76 -12.73
C THR A 256 9.57 -4.75 -11.46
N VAL A 257 9.65 -5.82 -10.68
CA VAL A 257 9.06 -5.87 -9.35
C VAL A 257 10.14 -6.06 -8.30
N VAL A 258 9.96 -5.41 -7.17
CA VAL A 258 10.85 -5.51 -6.01
C VAL A 258 10.00 -5.89 -4.80
N GLY A 259 10.46 -6.83 -3.99
CA GLY A 259 9.73 -7.23 -2.80
C GLY A 259 10.54 -8.06 -1.83
N ASP A 260 10.00 -8.18 -0.61
CA ASP A 260 10.52 -9.04 0.46
C ASP A 260 9.39 -9.93 0.94
N ILE A 261 9.42 -11.20 0.55
CA ILE A 261 8.34 -12.15 0.85
C ILE A 261 8.16 -12.33 2.36
N SER A 262 9.25 -12.21 3.12
CA SER A 262 9.26 -12.28 4.58
C SER A 262 8.60 -11.08 5.27
N GLN A 263 8.28 -10.01 4.52
CA GLN A 263 7.67 -8.78 5.04
C GLN A 263 6.18 -8.61 4.65
N SER A 264 5.55 -9.64 4.08
CA SER A 264 4.11 -9.60 3.77
C SER A 264 3.26 -9.63 5.04
N ILE A 265 2.81 -8.45 5.51
CA ILE A 265 2.03 -8.29 6.75
C ILE A 265 0.58 -7.84 6.52
N TYR A 266 0.18 -7.59 5.27
CA TYR A 266 -1.16 -7.12 4.91
C TYR A 266 -2.11 -8.23 4.43
N GLY A 267 -1.89 -9.49 4.83
CA GLY A 267 -2.74 -10.62 4.42
C GLY A 267 -4.23 -10.43 4.76
N TRP A 268 -4.52 -9.78 5.89
CA TRP A 268 -5.88 -9.41 6.32
C TRP A 268 -6.54 -8.32 5.44
N ARG A 269 -5.78 -7.68 4.54
CA ARG A 269 -6.29 -6.76 3.51
C ARG A 269 -6.29 -7.38 2.11
N GLY A 270 -6.18 -8.71 2.03
CA GLY A 270 -6.18 -9.45 0.77
C GLY A 270 -4.82 -9.49 0.05
N ALA A 271 -3.73 -9.05 0.67
CA ALA A 271 -2.40 -9.25 0.12
C ALA A 271 -2.10 -10.75 -0.02
N ASP A 272 -1.57 -11.15 -1.17
CA ASP A 272 -1.28 -12.55 -1.47
C ASP A 272 0.19 -12.71 -1.86
N TYR A 273 1.03 -13.15 -0.91
CA TYR A 273 2.45 -13.41 -1.15
C TYR A 273 2.69 -14.43 -2.29
N ARG A 274 1.69 -15.27 -2.61
CA ARG A 274 1.75 -16.21 -3.74
C ARG A 274 1.74 -15.51 -5.10
N ASN A 275 1.46 -14.20 -5.16
CA ASN A 275 1.61 -13.39 -6.37
C ASN A 275 3.04 -13.46 -6.94
N VAL A 276 4.05 -13.70 -6.11
CA VAL A 276 5.42 -13.97 -6.61
C VAL A 276 5.45 -15.25 -7.44
N ASN A 277 4.78 -16.32 -6.98
CA ASN A 277 4.74 -17.59 -7.71
C ASN A 277 3.94 -17.46 -9.01
N TYR A 278 2.82 -16.72 -8.97
CA TYR A 278 2.06 -16.41 -10.20
C TYR A 278 2.89 -15.61 -11.19
N LEU A 279 3.68 -14.65 -10.72
CA LEU A 279 4.58 -13.87 -11.56
C LEU A 279 5.62 -14.76 -12.25
N ILE A 280 6.30 -15.64 -11.49
CA ILE A 280 7.29 -16.57 -12.05
C ILE A 280 6.66 -17.51 -13.09
N ARG A 281 5.44 -17.98 -12.84
CA ARG A 281 4.70 -18.83 -13.78
C ARG A 281 4.28 -18.09 -15.04
N ASP A 282 3.78 -16.86 -14.89
CA ASP A 282 3.23 -16.06 -15.99
C ASP A 282 4.34 -15.46 -16.88
N TYR A 283 5.51 -15.18 -16.31
CA TYR A 283 6.70 -14.69 -17.02
C TYR A 283 7.82 -15.73 -16.95
N LYS A 284 7.77 -16.74 -17.82
CA LYS A 284 8.74 -17.86 -17.82
C LYS A 284 10.20 -17.45 -18.00
N ASP A 285 10.44 -16.31 -18.63
CA ASP A 285 11.75 -15.70 -18.86
C ASP A 285 12.12 -14.63 -17.82
N ILE A 286 11.39 -14.55 -16.70
CA ILE A 286 11.72 -13.61 -15.63
C ILE A 286 13.09 -13.92 -15.03
N LYS A 287 13.93 -12.88 -14.95
CA LYS A 287 15.19 -12.98 -14.21
C LYS A 287 14.91 -12.69 -12.74
N THR A 288 15.41 -13.56 -11.87
CA THR A 288 15.42 -13.31 -10.41
C THR A 288 16.80 -12.88 -9.95
N ILE A 289 16.88 -11.81 -9.16
CA ILE A 289 18.11 -11.34 -8.50
C ILE A 289 17.84 -11.18 -7.00
N ASN A 290 18.70 -11.77 -6.18
CA ASN A 290 18.58 -11.75 -4.73
C ASN A 290 19.47 -10.65 -4.13
N LEU A 291 18.91 -9.79 -3.28
CA LEU A 291 19.66 -8.79 -2.50
C LEU A 291 19.72 -9.21 -1.03
N GLU A 292 20.85 -9.81 -0.65
CA GLU A 292 21.04 -10.39 0.69
C GLU A 292 21.85 -9.48 1.64
N GLN A 293 22.63 -8.55 1.09
CA GLN A 293 23.43 -7.63 1.90
C GLN A 293 22.55 -6.54 2.54
N ASN A 294 22.47 -6.51 3.86
CA ASN A 294 21.80 -5.50 4.65
C ASN A 294 22.74 -4.33 4.99
N TYR A 295 22.25 -3.11 4.80
CA TYR A 295 22.97 -1.86 5.09
C TYR A 295 22.42 -1.11 6.31
N ARG A 296 21.34 -1.60 6.92
CA ARG A 296 20.60 -0.92 7.99
C ARG A 296 21.06 -1.37 9.37
N SER A 297 21.02 -2.67 9.63
CA SER A 297 21.14 -3.29 10.95
C SER A 297 22.54 -3.85 11.20
N THR A 298 22.89 -3.97 12.49
CA THR A 298 24.11 -4.64 12.95
C THR A 298 23.94 -6.16 12.92
N GLN A 299 25.05 -6.88 13.08
CA GLN A 299 25.05 -8.35 12.97
C GLN A 299 24.13 -9.01 14.01
N ASN A 300 24.17 -8.60 15.28
CA ASN A 300 23.31 -9.19 16.32
C ASN A 300 21.81 -9.06 16.01
N ILE A 301 21.38 -7.91 15.46
CA ILE A 301 19.98 -7.69 15.08
C ILE A 301 19.61 -8.61 13.90
N LEU A 302 20.49 -8.76 12.91
CA LEU A 302 20.24 -9.63 11.77
C LEU A 302 20.23 -11.11 12.15
N GLU A 303 21.15 -11.56 13.01
CA GLU A 303 21.18 -12.93 13.51
C GLU A 303 19.89 -13.28 14.26
N ALA A 304 19.39 -12.36 15.10
CA ALA A 304 18.11 -12.54 15.78
C ALA A 304 16.91 -12.54 14.82
N ALA A 305 16.89 -11.64 13.83
CA ALA A 305 15.83 -11.63 12.82
C ALA A 305 15.84 -12.93 11.99
N ASN A 306 17.03 -13.39 11.59
CA ASN A 306 17.23 -14.62 10.83
C ASN A 306 16.79 -15.87 11.63
N SER A 307 17.08 -15.94 12.93
CA SER A 307 16.70 -17.09 13.77
C SER A 307 15.19 -17.18 14.04
N VAL A 308 14.48 -16.05 13.96
CA VAL A 308 13.02 -16.02 14.03
C VAL A 308 12.41 -16.41 12.68
N ILE A 309 12.81 -15.75 11.59
CA ILE A 309 12.20 -15.98 10.28
C ILE A 309 12.50 -17.39 9.73
N SER A 310 13.65 -17.99 10.07
CA SER A 310 14.03 -19.34 9.62
C SER A 310 13.07 -20.45 10.05
N LYS A 311 12.15 -20.17 10.98
CA LYS A 311 11.10 -21.11 11.41
C LYS A 311 9.94 -21.19 10.43
N ASN A 312 9.80 -20.23 9.51
CA ASN A 312 8.75 -20.23 8.50
C ASN A 312 9.09 -21.19 7.35
N THR A 313 8.07 -21.85 6.80
CA THR A 313 8.20 -22.78 5.66
C THR A 313 7.40 -22.35 4.43
N SER A 314 6.65 -21.25 4.52
CA SER A 314 5.70 -20.82 3.49
C SER A 314 6.33 -20.16 2.26
N HIS A 315 7.58 -19.72 2.35
CA HIS A 315 8.26 -19.00 1.27
C HIS A 315 9.80 -19.18 1.35
N PRO A 316 10.53 -18.91 0.26
CA PRO A 316 11.99 -18.89 0.29
C PRO A 316 12.53 -17.81 1.24
N ILE A 317 13.46 -18.20 2.10
CA ILE A 317 14.09 -17.30 3.08
C ILE A 317 15.48 -16.93 2.58
N LEU A 318 15.69 -15.63 2.34
CA LEU A 318 17.00 -15.08 1.99
C LEU A 318 17.91 -15.06 3.22
N LYS A 319 19.20 -15.41 3.03
CA LYS A 319 20.19 -15.39 4.12
C LYS A 319 20.83 -14.02 4.21
N LEU A 320 20.24 -13.14 5.03
CA LEU A 320 20.71 -11.76 5.14
C LEU A 320 22.04 -11.66 5.90
N TRP A 321 22.96 -10.83 5.39
CA TRP A 321 24.27 -10.59 6.00
C TRP A 321 24.62 -9.09 5.99
N THR A 322 25.55 -8.64 6.84
CA THR A 322 25.98 -7.22 6.91
C THR A 322 27.48 -7.09 7.04
N LYS A 323 28.05 -5.99 6.54
CA LYS A 323 29.45 -5.57 6.80
C LYS A 323 29.59 -4.71 8.05
N LYS A 324 28.48 -4.35 8.71
CA LYS A 324 28.52 -3.59 9.96
C LYS A 324 29.10 -4.45 11.07
N HIS A 325 29.68 -3.80 12.08
CA HIS A 325 30.14 -4.44 13.30
C HIS A 325 28.98 -5.16 14.03
N LYS A 326 29.35 -6.01 14.99
CA LYS A 326 28.40 -6.89 15.69
C LYS A 326 27.24 -6.15 16.38
N GLY A 327 27.53 -4.96 16.90
CA GLY A 327 26.58 -4.09 17.61
C GLY A 327 26.35 -4.52 19.07
N GLU A 328 25.53 -3.77 19.78
CA GLU A 328 25.10 -4.12 21.14
C GLU A 328 24.24 -5.40 21.13
N ARG A 329 24.20 -6.14 22.25
CA ARG A 329 23.31 -7.30 22.40
C ARG A 329 21.86 -6.83 22.56
N ILE A 330 20.93 -7.62 22.03
CA ILE A 330 19.49 -7.38 22.23
C ILE A 330 19.18 -7.61 23.70
N LYS A 331 18.55 -6.62 24.33
CA LYS A 331 18.09 -6.69 25.72
C LYS A 331 16.65 -7.18 25.76
N LEU A 332 16.34 -8.02 26.74
CA LEU A 332 14.99 -8.43 27.08
C LEU A 332 14.70 -7.93 28.49
N TYR A 333 13.56 -7.28 28.68
CA TYR A 333 13.08 -6.84 29.97
C TYR A 333 11.68 -7.39 30.19
N THR A 334 11.46 -8.03 31.33
CA THR A 334 10.16 -8.58 31.72
C THR A 334 9.56 -7.66 32.78
N ALA A 335 8.57 -6.87 32.38
CA ALA A 335 7.84 -5.99 33.28
C ALA A 335 6.77 -6.75 34.07
N ARG A 336 6.38 -6.22 35.24
CA ARG A 336 5.31 -6.75 36.09
C ARG A 336 3.92 -6.43 35.54
N ASN A 337 3.78 -5.28 34.87
CA ASN A 337 2.55 -4.80 34.26
C ASN A 337 2.88 -3.72 33.21
N GLY A 338 1.85 -3.15 32.55
CA GLY A 338 2.04 -2.14 31.51
C GLY A 338 2.60 -0.80 32.00
N LEU A 339 2.40 -0.45 33.27
CA LEU A 339 2.99 0.77 33.85
C LEU A 339 4.50 0.59 34.06
N ASP A 340 4.92 -0.56 34.60
CA ASP A 340 6.33 -0.92 34.78
C ASP A 340 7.06 -1.01 33.42
N GLU A 341 6.41 -1.53 32.38
CA GLU A 341 6.94 -1.50 31.01
C GLU A 341 7.13 -0.06 30.50
N ALA A 342 6.13 0.81 30.70
CA ALA A 342 6.20 2.20 30.28
C ALA A 342 7.30 2.98 31.02
N ASP A 343 7.42 2.78 32.34
CA ASP A 343 8.47 3.37 33.17
C ASP A 343 9.85 2.92 32.72
N PHE A 344 10.02 1.63 32.38
CA PHE A 344 11.25 1.13 31.81
C PHE A 344 11.60 1.82 30.48
N ILE A 345 10.63 1.98 29.58
CA ILE A 345 10.84 2.65 28.28
C ILE A 345 11.23 4.12 28.47
N VAL A 346 10.57 4.85 29.37
CA VAL A 346 10.89 6.25 29.71
C VAL A 346 12.32 6.38 30.25
N ASN A 347 12.70 5.49 31.16
CA ASN A 347 14.04 5.45 31.74
C ASN A 347 15.10 5.14 30.68
N GLU A 348 14.82 4.21 29.78
CA GLU A 348 15.72 3.83 28.69
C GLU A 348 15.87 4.95 27.65
N ALA A 349 14.77 5.63 27.30
CA ALA A 349 14.80 6.79 26.40
C ALA A 349 15.64 7.93 27.01
N SER A 350 15.46 8.21 28.30
CA SER A 350 16.27 9.19 29.04
C SER A 350 17.74 8.78 29.11
N ARG A 351 18.04 7.49 29.29
CA ARG A 351 19.41 6.95 29.28
C ARG A 351 20.06 7.12 27.90
N LEU A 352 19.34 6.83 26.82
CA LEU A 352 19.83 7.03 25.46
C LEU A 352 20.06 8.54 25.16
N LYS A 353 19.17 9.41 25.64
CA LYS A 353 19.35 10.85 25.55
C LYS A 353 20.64 11.33 26.23
N ARG A 354 20.96 10.80 27.42
CA ARG A 354 22.24 11.06 28.12
C ARG A 354 23.46 10.53 27.35
N ARG A 355 23.29 9.50 26.50
CA ARG A 355 24.32 9.00 25.56
C ARG A 355 24.34 9.76 24.22
N HIS A 356 23.79 10.98 24.18
CA HIS A 356 23.75 11.86 23.01
C HIS A 356 22.88 11.40 21.83
N TYR A 357 22.00 10.41 22.00
CA TYR A 357 20.97 10.12 21.01
C TYR A 357 19.87 11.19 21.05
N LYS A 358 19.24 11.46 19.90
CA LYS A 358 18.05 12.31 19.83
C LYS A 358 16.81 11.45 20.10
N TYR A 359 15.75 12.05 20.64
CA TYR A 359 14.48 11.33 20.79
C TYR A 359 13.92 10.86 19.44
N SER A 360 14.23 11.58 18.36
CA SER A 360 13.90 11.18 16.98
C SER A 360 14.59 9.88 16.52
N ASP A 361 15.64 9.45 17.20
CA ASP A 361 16.36 8.21 16.88
C ASP A 361 15.73 6.98 17.57
N ILE A 362 14.72 7.21 18.43
CA ILE A 362 14.04 6.18 19.23
C ILE A 362 12.65 5.93 18.66
N ALA A 363 12.34 4.66 18.42
CA ALA A 363 11.01 4.22 18.02
C ALA A 363 10.50 3.15 18.99
N VAL A 364 9.25 3.30 19.43
CA VAL A 364 8.53 2.30 20.22
C VAL A 364 7.50 1.64 19.32
N LEU A 365 7.61 0.32 19.15
CA LEU A 365 6.73 -0.46 18.27
C LEU A 365 5.89 -1.41 19.13
N TYR A 366 4.59 -1.41 18.88
CA TYR A 366 3.60 -2.22 19.60
C TYR A 366 2.66 -2.92 18.62
N ARG A 367 1.94 -3.94 19.09
CA ARG A 367 1.11 -4.82 18.25
C ARG A 367 -0.26 -4.22 17.93
N THR A 368 -0.85 -3.49 18.89
CA THR A 368 -2.17 -2.86 18.75
C THR A 368 -2.13 -1.40 19.25
N ASN A 369 -2.93 -0.52 18.63
CA ASN A 369 -2.98 0.89 19.00
C ASN A 369 -3.45 1.12 20.44
N ALA A 370 -4.23 0.20 21.02
CA ALA A 370 -4.64 0.30 22.42
C ALA A 370 -3.46 0.32 23.40
N GLN A 371 -2.30 -0.23 23.02
CA GLN A 371 -1.09 -0.21 23.83
C GLN A 371 -0.42 1.18 23.89
N SER A 372 -0.74 2.11 22.97
CA SER A 372 -0.09 3.42 22.95
C SER A 372 -0.46 4.27 24.17
N ARG A 373 -1.71 4.17 24.65
CA ARG A 373 -2.24 5.05 25.71
C ARG A 373 -1.37 5.11 26.95
N VAL A 374 -0.99 3.95 27.50
CA VAL A 374 -0.17 3.88 28.73
C VAL A 374 1.22 4.47 28.49
N LEU A 375 1.78 4.25 27.30
CA LEU A 375 3.08 4.81 26.91
C LEU A 375 3.01 6.33 26.72
N GLU A 376 1.94 6.83 26.11
CA GLU A 376 1.71 8.27 25.89
C GLU A 376 1.57 9.01 27.22
N GLU A 377 0.80 8.48 28.17
CA GLU A 377 0.65 9.04 29.52
C GLU A 377 2.01 9.09 30.26
N ALA A 378 2.79 8.00 30.21
CA ALA A 378 4.11 7.95 30.83
C ALA A 378 5.12 8.93 30.19
N LEU A 379 5.15 9.01 28.86
CA LEU A 379 6.04 9.94 28.13
C LEU A 379 5.67 11.41 28.41
N LEU A 380 4.36 11.73 28.48
CA LEU A 380 3.86 13.05 28.85
C LEU A 380 4.29 13.45 30.26
N HIS A 381 4.09 12.57 31.25
CA HIS A 381 4.50 12.83 32.63
C HIS A 381 6.00 13.03 32.78
N ALA A 382 6.81 12.32 31.98
CA ALA A 382 8.26 12.46 31.95
C ALA A 382 8.76 13.67 31.13
N GLY A 383 7.87 14.43 30.49
CA GLY A 383 8.24 15.54 29.61
C GLY A 383 9.03 15.12 28.37
N ILE A 384 8.87 13.88 27.91
CA ILE A 384 9.54 13.36 26.71
C ILE A 384 8.67 13.63 25.49
N PRO A 385 9.16 14.38 24.48
CA PRO A 385 8.41 14.63 23.26
C PRO A 385 8.29 13.34 22.45
N TYR A 386 7.08 13.05 21.96
CA TYR A 386 6.80 11.89 21.12
C TYR A 386 5.92 12.26 19.93
N THR A 387 5.82 11.35 18.96
CA THR A 387 4.90 11.47 17.83
C THR A 387 4.22 10.14 17.62
N LEU A 388 2.89 10.13 17.72
CA LEU A 388 2.08 8.94 17.47
C LEU A 388 1.87 8.75 15.96
N VAL A 389 2.42 7.67 15.40
CA VAL A 389 2.18 7.29 14.00
C VAL A 389 0.93 6.43 13.92
N GLY A 390 -0.08 6.89 13.18
CA GLY A 390 -1.36 6.16 13.03
C GLY A 390 -2.41 6.45 14.11
N GLY A 391 -2.25 7.55 14.86
CA GLY A 391 -3.32 8.13 15.67
C GLY A 391 -4.44 8.73 14.82
N THR A 392 -5.28 9.60 15.41
CA THR A 392 -6.37 10.29 14.69
C THR A 392 -5.82 11.03 13.49
N LYS A 393 -6.14 10.58 12.27
CA LYS A 393 -5.65 11.21 11.04
C LYS A 393 -6.22 12.61 10.92
N PHE A 394 -5.49 13.51 10.26
CA PHE A 394 -5.93 14.88 10.04
C PHE A 394 -7.34 14.96 9.40
N TYR A 395 -7.58 14.15 8.35
CA TYR A 395 -8.86 14.10 7.65
C TYR A 395 -9.98 13.37 8.39
N ASP A 396 -9.68 12.69 9.51
CA ASP A 396 -10.68 12.01 10.34
C ASP A 396 -11.21 12.93 11.45
N ARG A 397 -10.59 14.11 11.66
CA ARG A 397 -11.04 15.09 12.65
C ARG A 397 -12.39 15.66 12.28
N LYS A 398 -13.25 15.88 13.29
CA LYS A 398 -14.64 16.28 13.09
C LYS A 398 -14.73 17.56 12.26
N GLU A 399 -14.00 18.58 12.68
CA GLU A 399 -13.97 19.91 12.05
C GLU A 399 -13.46 19.86 10.60
N ILE A 400 -12.48 19.01 10.29
CA ILE A 400 -11.93 18.85 8.94
C ILE A 400 -12.96 18.13 8.04
N LYS A 401 -13.61 17.09 8.57
CA LYS A 401 -14.68 16.37 7.87
C LYS A 401 -15.88 17.27 7.59
N ASP A 402 -16.26 18.13 8.53
CA ASP A 402 -17.38 19.06 8.36
C ASP A 402 -17.13 19.99 7.16
N VAL A 403 -15.94 20.61 7.10
CA VAL A 403 -15.54 21.48 5.97
C VAL A 403 -15.48 20.68 4.65
N ILE A 404 -14.92 19.47 4.66
CA ILE A 404 -14.85 18.62 3.45
C ILE A 404 -16.25 18.25 2.96
N SER A 405 -17.19 17.96 3.86
CA SER A 405 -18.57 17.68 3.48
C SER A 405 -19.24 18.87 2.79
N TYR A 406 -18.97 20.11 3.23
CA TYR A 406 -19.47 21.30 2.53
C TYR A 406 -18.90 21.39 1.12
N LEU A 407 -17.58 21.22 0.97
CA LEU A 407 -16.92 21.25 -0.33
C LEU A 407 -17.41 20.14 -1.27
N ARG A 408 -17.64 18.93 -0.74
CA ARG A 408 -18.18 17.80 -1.51
C ARG A 408 -19.59 18.09 -2.01
N LEU A 409 -20.46 18.70 -1.21
CA LEU A 409 -21.81 19.08 -1.63
C LEU A 409 -21.82 20.18 -2.69
N LEU A 410 -20.88 21.14 -2.62
CA LEU A 410 -20.73 22.17 -3.65
C LEU A 410 -20.34 21.56 -5.01
N VAL A 411 -19.47 20.55 -5.00
CA VAL A 411 -19.03 19.85 -6.22
C VAL A 411 -20.05 18.83 -6.69
N ASN A 412 -20.69 18.11 -5.77
CA ASN A 412 -21.66 17.06 -6.04
C ASN A 412 -22.83 17.12 -5.04
N PRO A 413 -23.92 17.82 -5.39
CA PRO A 413 -25.10 17.95 -4.53
C PRO A 413 -25.80 16.63 -4.20
N LYS A 414 -25.49 15.53 -4.91
CA LYS A 414 -26.09 14.22 -4.68
C LYS A 414 -25.50 13.46 -3.49
N ASP A 415 -24.41 13.96 -2.89
CA ASP A 415 -23.73 13.29 -1.78
C ASP A 415 -24.57 13.29 -0.49
N SER A 416 -25.39 12.26 -0.30
CA SER A 416 -26.28 12.13 0.85
C SER A 416 -25.53 11.99 2.17
N VAL A 417 -24.34 11.38 2.16
CA VAL A 417 -23.50 11.21 3.37
C VAL A 417 -23.03 12.58 3.86
N SER A 418 -22.49 13.41 2.97
CA SER A 418 -22.09 14.77 3.34
C SER A 418 -23.28 15.66 3.71
N ARG A 419 -24.43 15.51 3.04
CA ARG A 419 -25.67 16.25 3.37
C ARG A 419 -26.13 15.97 4.79
N LYS A 420 -26.31 14.69 5.14
CA LYS A 420 -26.73 14.30 6.50
C LYS A 420 -25.75 14.70 7.58
N ARG A 421 -24.45 14.75 7.26
CA ARG A 421 -23.45 15.24 8.20
C ARG A 421 -23.68 16.71 8.51
N ILE A 422 -23.90 17.53 7.48
CA ILE A 422 -24.11 18.97 7.61
C ILE A 422 -25.44 19.31 8.28
N GLU A 423 -26.52 18.59 7.97
CA GLU A 423 -27.84 18.79 8.59
C GLU A 423 -27.86 18.54 10.11
N LYS A 424 -26.83 17.88 10.64
CA LYS A 424 -26.66 17.60 12.09
C LYS A 424 -25.77 18.62 12.81
N LEU A 425 -25.12 19.51 12.09
CA LEU A 425 -24.32 20.61 12.65
C LEU A 425 -25.25 21.77 13.01
#